data_AF-A0A9Q8WMR7-F1
#
_entry.id   AF-A0A9Q8WMR7-F1
#
_cell.length_a   1.000
_cell.length_b   1.000
_cell.length_c   1.000
_cell.angle_alpha   90.00
_cell.angle_beta   90.00
_cell.angle_gamma   90.00
#
_symmetry.space_group_name_H-M   'P 1'
#
loop_
_entity.id
_entity.type
_entity.pdbx_description
1 polymer ?
#
loop_
_entity_poly.entity_id
_entity_poly.type
_entity_poly.pdbx_seq_one_letter_code
_entity_poly.pdbx_strand_id
1 'polypeptide(L)'
;MHPWGDEISVGTKEFDALYAEGNNKYLYHLCIQSILDDATKVCKDPIFIRLSATSAKDSFANGAPTAKPDPLPPTAEVVLGRLLTSGRVAGRLLALADGVWSEDPGEALVVERWSPEIRLEHELRVFCYKGKVTAVSQDIWWEKKGWRERYSDGLVEAVVDVWNNVKGHIPFDTCTMDVLVTPPSQDSIRWDAKVIEFNGFGPHLNTGSDLFHWTTDASILQGESDEITVRFVDDWENSESDTDTLAVGDLTLSDTTTVEDSEPDWMMLEKEIQEKYADDGKNEARLELLEKNKLPLGGRWCSAY
;
A
#
# COMPACT_ATOMS: atom_id res chain seq x y z
N MET A 1 -38.01 9.76 23.28
CA MET A 1 -36.76 10.47 22.94
C MET A 1 -36.11 9.75 21.80
N HIS A 2 -35.99 10.42 20.65
CA HIS A 2 -35.12 9.98 19.55
C HIS A 2 -33.74 10.63 19.72
N PRO A 3 -32.68 10.12 19.06
CA PRO A 3 -31.31 10.61 19.26
C PRO A 3 -31.08 12.07 18.84
N TRP A 4 -32.01 12.68 18.10
CA TRP A 4 -31.91 14.06 17.60
C TRP A 4 -32.48 15.15 18.52
N GLY A 5 -32.75 14.85 19.79
CA GLY A 5 -33.25 15.82 20.78
C GLY A 5 -34.71 16.22 20.59
N ASP A 6 -35.26 17.08 21.45
CA ASP A 6 -36.69 17.45 21.40
C ASP A 6 -37.01 18.52 20.33
N GLU A 7 -35.99 19.04 19.64
CA GLU A 7 -36.11 20.14 18.67
C GLU A 7 -36.68 19.67 17.31
N ILE A 8 -36.56 18.38 16.99
CA ILE A 8 -37.02 17.83 15.72
C ILE A 8 -38.33 17.07 15.95
N SER A 9 -39.44 17.60 15.45
CA SER A 9 -40.75 16.97 15.62
C SER A 9 -40.90 15.72 14.71
N VAL A 10 -41.38 14.62 15.29
CA VAL A 10 -41.71 13.38 14.57
C VAL A 10 -42.71 13.65 13.43
N GLY A 11 -42.49 13.05 12.26
CA GLY A 11 -43.35 13.19 11.08
C GLY A 11 -43.11 14.45 10.26
N THR A 12 -42.07 15.23 10.60
CA THR A 12 -41.55 16.28 9.72
C THR A 12 -40.63 15.67 8.65
N LYS A 13 -40.48 16.35 7.51
CA LYS A 13 -39.54 15.93 6.45
C LYS A 13 -38.09 15.81 6.95
N GLU A 14 -37.72 16.68 7.89
CA GLU A 14 -36.40 16.67 8.52
C GLU A 14 -36.21 15.42 9.38
N PHE A 15 -37.19 15.08 10.21
CA PHE A 15 -37.19 13.82 10.97
C PHE A 15 -37.09 12.60 10.05
N ASP A 16 -37.90 12.54 8.99
CA ASP A 16 -37.93 11.41 8.06
C ASP A 16 -36.59 11.24 7.33
N ALA A 17 -35.94 12.34 6.95
CA ALA A 17 -34.62 12.32 6.32
C ALA A 17 -33.54 11.81 7.27
N LEU A 18 -33.49 12.34 8.50
CA LEU A 18 -32.54 11.91 9.53
C LEU A 18 -32.77 10.45 9.95
N TYR A 19 -34.03 10.03 10.02
CA TYR A 19 -34.40 8.65 10.33
C TYR A 19 -34.02 7.70 9.20
N ALA A 20 -34.24 8.07 7.94
CA ALA A 20 -33.77 7.30 6.80
C ALA A 20 -32.23 7.20 6.78
N GLU A 21 -31.52 8.30 7.05
CA GLU A 21 -30.06 8.31 7.13
C GLU A 21 -29.55 7.41 8.27
N GLY A 22 -30.12 7.54 9.47
CA GLY A 22 -29.76 6.73 10.63
C GLY A 22 -30.03 5.24 10.40
N ASN A 23 -31.16 4.90 9.79
CA ASN A 23 -31.47 3.52 9.42
C ASN A 23 -30.50 2.99 8.38
N ASN A 24 -30.14 3.78 7.36
CA ASN A 24 -29.16 3.34 6.36
C ASN A 24 -27.80 3.04 6.99
N LYS A 25 -27.31 3.92 7.87
CA LYS A 25 -26.05 3.69 8.61
C LYS A 25 -26.11 2.40 9.45
N TYR A 26 -27.23 2.19 10.16
CA TYR A 26 -27.44 0.98 10.96
C TYR A 26 -27.50 -0.28 10.09
N LEU A 27 -28.18 -0.22 8.94
CA LEU A 27 -28.26 -1.33 7.99
C LEU A 27 -26.88 -1.69 7.42
N TYR A 28 -26.06 -0.71 7.05
CA TYR A 28 -24.69 -0.98 6.60
C TYR A 28 -23.86 -1.64 7.69
N HIS A 29 -23.95 -1.14 8.92
CA HIS A 29 -23.27 -1.75 10.06
C HIS A 29 -23.72 -3.21 10.26
N LEU A 30 -25.02 -3.50 10.23
CA LEU A 30 -25.54 -4.86 10.36
C LEU A 30 -25.10 -5.77 9.22
N CYS A 31 -25.12 -5.30 7.97
CA CYS A 31 -24.67 -6.06 6.81
C CYS A 31 -23.20 -6.42 6.91
N ILE A 32 -22.34 -5.44 7.21
CA ILE A 32 -20.90 -5.70 7.40
C ILE A 32 -20.67 -6.63 8.59
N GLN A 33 -21.36 -6.43 9.71
CA GLN A 33 -21.20 -7.30 10.87
C GLN A 33 -21.62 -8.73 10.52
N SER A 34 -22.71 -8.93 9.77
CA SER A 34 -23.13 -10.25 9.31
C SER A 34 -22.08 -10.91 8.41
N ILE A 35 -21.46 -10.15 7.50
CA ILE A 35 -20.37 -10.66 6.64
C ILE A 35 -19.16 -11.06 7.49
N LEU A 36 -18.79 -10.23 8.46
CA LEU A 36 -17.67 -10.51 9.36
C LEU A 36 -17.97 -11.73 10.22
N ASP A 37 -19.13 -11.78 10.86
CA ASP A 37 -19.59 -12.93 11.65
C ASP A 37 -19.53 -14.21 10.81
N ASP A 38 -19.93 -14.12 9.53
CA ASP A 38 -19.88 -15.23 8.59
C ASP A 38 -18.45 -15.65 8.22
N ALA A 39 -17.56 -14.69 7.95
CA ALA A 39 -16.16 -14.93 7.62
C ALA A 39 -15.35 -15.41 8.83
N THR A 40 -15.72 -15.00 10.04
CA THR A 40 -14.98 -15.25 11.28
C THR A 40 -15.69 -16.25 12.21
N LYS A 41 -16.70 -17.00 11.74
CA LYS A 41 -17.48 -17.96 12.57
C LYS A 41 -16.61 -18.87 13.43
N VAL A 42 -15.43 -19.23 12.93
CA VAL A 42 -14.55 -20.22 13.53
C VAL A 42 -13.47 -19.58 14.42
N CYS A 43 -13.25 -18.26 14.32
CA CYS A 43 -12.10 -17.64 14.95
C CYS A 43 -12.33 -16.17 15.27
N LYS A 44 -12.19 -15.77 16.54
CA LYS A 44 -12.18 -14.36 16.98
C LYS A 44 -10.82 -13.70 16.80
N ASP A 45 -9.97 -14.30 15.98
CA ASP A 45 -8.65 -13.79 15.73
C ASP A 45 -8.73 -12.43 15.04
N PRO A 46 -7.70 -11.60 15.22
CA PRO A 46 -7.64 -10.38 14.46
C PRO A 46 -7.66 -10.66 12.96
N ILE A 47 -8.15 -9.68 12.21
CA ILE A 47 -8.31 -9.76 10.76
C ILE A 47 -7.48 -8.68 10.07
N PHE A 48 -7.23 -8.94 8.79
CA PHE A 48 -6.83 -7.95 7.82
C PHE A 48 -7.97 -7.78 6.82
N ILE A 49 -8.22 -6.53 6.40
CA ILE A 49 -9.24 -6.22 5.41
C ILE A 49 -8.63 -5.48 4.24
N ARG A 50 -9.18 -5.72 3.06
CA ARG A 50 -8.89 -4.93 1.87
C ARG A 50 -10.04 -5.02 0.88
N LEU A 51 -10.00 -4.13 -0.10
CA LEU A 51 -10.68 -4.34 -1.35
C LEU A 51 -9.82 -5.25 -2.24
N SER A 52 -10.40 -5.80 -3.31
CA SER A 52 -9.80 -6.80 -4.20
C SER A 52 -8.44 -6.38 -4.74
N ALA A 53 -8.24 -5.09 -5.02
CA ALA A 53 -6.97 -4.55 -5.50
C ALA A 53 -6.41 -3.42 -4.61
N THR A 54 -6.96 -3.20 -3.41
CA THR A 54 -6.58 -2.04 -2.59
C THR A 54 -6.68 -2.32 -1.11
N SER A 55 -5.52 -2.36 -0.46
CA SER A 55 -5.43 -2.38 1.00
C SER A 55 -5.57 -0.98 1.58
N ALA A 56 -6.26 -0.88 2.72
CA ALA A 56 -6.48 0.37 3.45
C ALA A 56 -5.25 0.80 4.27
N LYS A 57 -4.02 0.61 3.75
CA LYS A 57 -2.77 0.85 4.49
C LYS A 57 -2.68 2.31 4.95
N ASP A 58 -3.10 3.26 4.12
CA ASP A 58 -3.07 4.71 4.35
C ASP A 58 -4.18 5.26 5.25
N SER A 59 -5.08 4.40 5.75
CA SER A 59 -6.10 4.81 6.70
C SER A 59 -5.50 5.29 8.02
N PHE A 60 -6.22 6.18 8.69
CA PHE A 60 -5.85 6.62 10.03
C PHE A 60 -6.14 5.51 11.04
N ALA A 61 -5.09 4.86 11.54
CA ALA A 61 -5.15 4.19 12.83
C ALA A 61 -4.72 5.19 13.90
N ASN A 62 -5.56 5.46 14.89
CA ASN A 62 -5.19 6.29 16.05
C ASN A 62 -4.65 7.69 15.70
N GLY A 63 -5.11 8.30 14.60
CA GLY A 63 -4.74 9.68 14.22
C GLY A 63 -3.39 9.82 13.50
N ALA A 64 -2.73 8.73 13.11
CA ALA A 64 -1.52 8.76 12.28
C ALA A 64 -1.65 7.83 11.05
N PRO A 65 -1.06 8.20 9.90
CA PRO A 65 -0.90 7.28 8.78
C PRO A 65 -0.01 6.11 9.21
N THR A 66 -0.44 4.87 8.97
CA THR A 66 0.37 3.68 9.23
C THR A 66 0.92 3.13 7.91
N ALA A 67 2.21 2.80 7.83
CA ALA A 67 2.72 2.09 6.65
C ALA A 67 2.17 0.66 6.55
N LYS A 68 1.81 0.08 7.71
CA LYS A 68 1.15 -1.22 7.83
C LYS A 68 0.00 -1.14 8.82
N PRO A 69 -1.20 -1.59 8.45
CA PRO A 69 -2.33 -1.56 9.35
C PRO A 69 -2.09 -2.55 10.49
N ASP A 70 -2.43 -2.11 11.69
CA ASP A 70 -2.51 -3.00 12.85
C ASP A 70 -3.58 -4.10 12.63
N PRO A 71 -3.41 -5.27 13.26
CA PRO A 71 -4.46 -6.28 13.32
C PRO A 71 -5.78 -5.67 13.78
N LEU A 72 -6.86 -5.94 13.06
CA LEU A 72 -8.18 -5.37 13.37
C LEU A 72 -9.02 -6.37 14.17
N PRO A 73 -9.79 -5.93 15.18
CA PRO A 73 -10.89 -6.74 15.68
C PRO A 73 -11.94 -6.91 14.56
N PRO A 74 -12.63 -8.06 14.48
CA PRO A 74 -13.66 -8.32 13.47
C PRO A 74 -14.99 -7.63 13.82
N THR A 75 -14.96 -6.30 13.96
CA THR A 75 -16.15 -5.48 14.23
C THR A 75 -16.44 -4.55 13.06
N ALA A 76 -17.72 -4.44 12.70
CA ALA A 76 -18.14 -3.61 11.58
C ALA A 76 -17.76 -2.15 11.74
N GLU A 77 -17.86 -1.60 12.95
CA GLU A 77 -17.46 -0.23 13.27
C GLU A 77 -16.00 0.06 12.89
N VAL A 78 -15.06 -0.80 13.32
CA VAL A 78 -13.63 -0.62 13.05
C VAL A 78 -13.32 -0.84 11.57
N VAL A 79 -13.92 -1.86 10.96
CA VAL A 79 -13.76 -2.17 9.53
C VAL A 79 -14.28 -1.02 8.66
N LEU A 80 -15.47 -0.50 8.94
CA LEU A 80 -16.02 0.64 8.22
C LEU A 80 -15.19 1.90 8.43
N GLY A 81 -14.78 2.19 9.68
CA GLY A 81 -13.89 3.31 9.97
C GLY A 81 -12.58 3.24 9.19
N ARG A 82 -11.99 2.04 9.09
CA ARG A 82 -10.77 1.77 8.34
C ARG A 82 -10.94 2.00 6.84
N LEU A 83 -12.03 1.54 6.25
CA LEU A 83 -12.33 1.72 4.82
C LEU A 83 -12.63 3.19 4.49
N LEU A 84 -13.42 3.87 5.32
CA LEU A 84 -13.88 5.24 5.09
C LEU A 84 -12.78 6.30 5.29
N THR A 85 -11.71 5.97 6.02
CA THR A 85 -10.58 6.87 6.28
C THR A 85 -9.37 6.61 5.37
N SER A 86 -9.42 5.59 4.52
CA SER A 86 -8.37 5.31 3.53
C SER A 86 -8.65 6.09 2.24
N GLY A 87 -7.73 6.97 1.86
CA GLY A 87 -7.79 7.69 0.59
C GLY A 87 -7.70 6.74 -0.61
N ARG A 88 -6.90 5.67 -0.49
CA ARG A 88 -6.80 4.60 -1.51
C ARG A 88 -8.14 3.90 -1.73
N VAL A 89 -8.82 3.50 -0.65
CA VAL A 89 -10.14 2.85 -0.72
C VAL A 89 -11.18 3.81 -1.31
N ALA A 90 -11.22 5.05 -0.84
CA ALA A 90 -12.14 6.06 -1.36
C ALA A 90 -11.92 6.30 -2.86
N GLY A 91 -10.67 6.47 -3.29
CA GLY A 91 -10.32 6.66 -4.70
C GLY A 91 -10.75 5.48 -5.57
N ARG A 92 -10.57 4.24 -5.07
CA ARG A 92 -11.00 3.03 -5.77
C ARG A 92 -12.52 2.95 -5.93
N LEU A 93 -13.28 3.21 -4.86
CA LEU A 93 -14.74 3.18 -4.90
C LEU A 93 -15.32 4.28 -5.80
N LEU A 94 -14.74 5.48 -5.80
CA LEU A 94 -15.14 6.57 -6.70
C LEU A 94 -14.85 6.21 -8.16
N ALA A 95 -13.66 5.69 -8.46
CA ALA A 95 -13.32 5.26 -9.82
C ALA A 95 -14.26 4.15 -10.35
N LEU A 96 -14.72 3.24 -9.49
CA LEU A 96 -15.74 2.27 -9.84
C LEU A 96 -17.11 2.91 -10.07
N ALA A 97 -17.53 3.85 -9.21
CA ALA A 97 -18.79 4.57 -9.36
C ALA A 97 -18.84 5.39 -10.66
N ASP A 98 -17.70 5.95 -11.06
CA ASP A 98 -17.55 6.72 -12.31
C ASP A 98 -17.37 5.82 -13.55
N GLY A 99 -17.31 4.50 -13.38
CA GLY A 99 -17.14 3.55 -14.47
C GLY A 99 -15.80 3.68 -15.19
N VAL A 100 -14.76 4.15 -14.48
CA VAL A 100 -13.39 4.30 -15.03
C VAL A 100 -12.88 2.96 -15.60
N TRP A 101 -13.31 1.86 -14.99
CA TRP A 101 -13.03 0.49 -15.45
C TRP A 101 -14.33 -0.26 -15.73
N SER A 102 -14.93 -0.02 -16.88
CA SER A 102 -16.20 -0.64 -17.28
C SER A 102 -16.14 -2.17 -17.42
N GLU A 103 -14.94 -2.74 -17.56
CA GLU A 103 -14.71 -4.19 -17.62
C GLU A 103 -14.42 -4.82 -16.25
N ASP A 104 -14.30 -3.99 -15.20
CA ASP A 104 -14.05 -4.47 -13.85
C ASP A 104 -15.31 -5.21 -13.33
N PRO A 105 -15.19 -6.47 -12.88
CA PRO A 105 -16.33 -7.24 -12.39
C PRO A 105 -16.94 -6.66 -11.11
N GLY A 106 -16.33 -5.63 -10.53
CA GLY A 106 -16.74 -4.98 -9.31
C GLY A 106 -15.77 -5.27 -8.18
N GLU A 107 -16.15 -4.81 -6.99
CA GLU A 107 -15.29 -4.88 -5.82
C GLU A 107 -15.77 -5.96 -4.85
N ALA A 108 -14.85 -6.79 -4.35
CA ALA A 108 -15.08 -7.63 -3.20
C ALA A 108 -14.41 -7.04 -1.96
N LEU A 109 -15.12 -7.13 -0.82
CA LEU A 109 -14.51 -6.98 0.49
C LEU A 109 -13.81 -8.30 0.84
N VAL A 110 -12.49 -8.24 0.93
CA VAL A 110 -11.66 -9.37 1.33
C VAL A 110 -11.40 -9.29 2.82
N VAL A 111 -11.74 -10.37 3.53
CA VAL A 111 -11.52 -10.52 4.97
C VAL A 111 -10.59 -11.70 5.18
N GLU A 112 -9.37 -11.41 5.60
CA GLU A 112 -8.31 -12.39 5.82
C GLU A 112 -7.99 -12.50 7.31
N ARG A 113 -7.63 -13.70 7.76
CA ARG A 113 -7.10 -13.87 9.13
C ARG A 113 -5.76 -13.14 9.21
N TRP A 114 -5.57 -12.35 10.26
CA TRP A 114 -4.28 -11.71 10.50
C TRP A 114 -3.20 -12.77 10.70
N SER A 115 -2.13 -12.67 9.92
CA SER A 115 -0.96 -13.52 10.07
C SER A 115 0.14 -12.75 10.80
N PRO A 116 0.52 -13.15 12.04
CA PRO A 116 1.64 -12.53 12.75
C PRO A 116 2.99 -12.83 12.10
N GLU A 117 3.05 -13.81 11.19
CA GLU A 117 4.26 -14.15 10.44
C GLU A 117 4.61 -13.10 9.39
N ILE A 118 3.61 -12.37 8.88
CA ILE A 118 3.84 -11.30 7.90
C ILE A 118 4.42 -10.10 8.64
N ARG A 119 5.74 -10.00 8.69
CA ARG A 119 6.48 -8.89 9.29
C ARG A 119 7.10 -8.05 8.17
N LEU A 120 7.02 -6.71 8.27
CA LEU A 120 7.56 -5.81 7.23
C LEU A 120 9.05 -6.04 6.98
N GLU A 121 9.79 -6.39 8.03
CA GLU A 121 11.21 -6.68 7.93
C GLU A 121 11.55 -7.93 7.14
N HIS A 122 10.54 -8.73 6.75
CA HIS A 122 10.63 -9.97 5.96
C HIS A 122 9.90 -9.84 4.61
N GLU A 123 9.38 -8.65 4.28
CA GLU A 123 8.61 -8.40 3.08
C GLU A 123 9.53 -7.85 1.98
N LEU A 124 9.48 -8.48 0.81
CA LEU A 124 10.18 -8.03 -0.39
C LEU A 124 9.17 -7.78 -1.52
N ARG A 125 9.41 -6.75 -2.31
CA ARG A 125 8.73 -6.56 -3.60
C ARG A 125 9.56 -7.16 -4.72
N VAL A 126 8.93 -8.01 -5.51
CA VAL A 126 9.52 -8.74 -6.61
C VAL A 126 8.92 -8.22 -7.90
N PHE A 127 9.76 -7.92 -8.88
CA PHE A 127 9.35 -7.45 -10.19
C PHE A 127 9.39 -8.63 -11.17
N CYS A 128 8.24 -8.93 -11.77
CA CYS A 128 8.08 -9.98 -12.75
C CYS A 128 7.72 -9.35 -14.10
N TYR A 129 8.49 -9.65 -15.15
CA TYR A 129 8.24 -9.12 -16.48
C TYR A 129 8.35 -10.23 -17.52
N LYS A 130 7.31 -10.41 -18.33
CA LYS A 130 7.23 -11.45 -19.38
C LYS A 130 7.62 -12.85 -18.88
N GLY A 131 7.12 -13.23 -17.72
CA GLY A 131 7.26 -14.57 -17.16
C GLY A 131 8.55 -14.83 -16.37
N LYS A 132 9.42 -13.83 -16.19
CA LYS A 132 10.65 -13.92 -15.40
C LYS A 132 10.70 -12.91 -14.26
N VAL A 133 11.34 -13.29 -13.15
CA VAL A 133 11.76 -12.35 -12.10
C VAL A 133 12.93 -11.53 -12.64
N THR A 134 12.87 -10.22 -12.51
CA THR A 134 13.89 -9.28 -13.02
C THR A 134 14.57 -8.49 -11.91
N ALA A 135 13.82 -8.17 -10.85
CA ALA A 135 14.36 -7.42 -9.73
C ALA A 135 13.68 -7.79 -8.40
N VAL A 136 14.38 -7.54 -7.30
CA VAL A 136 13.90 -7.73 -5.93
C VAL A 136 14.28 -6.50 -5.10
N SER A 137 13.32 -5.93 -4.39
CA SER A 137 13.50 -4.79 -3.48
C SER A 137 13.05 -5.16 -2.08
N GLN A 138 13.73 -4.63 -1.07
CA GLN A 138 13.14 -4.48 0.26
C GLN A 138 11.90 -3.56 0.19
N ASP A 139 10.78 -3.99 0.78
CA ASP A 139 9.54 -3.18 0.79
C ASP A 139 9.61 -2.05 1.83
N ILE A 140 10.17 -2.31 3.02
CA ILE A 140 10.42 -1.28 4.05
C ILE A 140 11.65 -0.42 3.72
N TRP A 141 11.60 0.30 2.60
CA TRP A 141 12.72 1.01 1.98
C TRP A 141 13.27 2.20 2.80
N TRP A 142 12.61 2.61 3.88
CA TRP A 142 13.09 3.69 4.77
C TRP A 142 13.85 3.19 6.00
N GLU A 143 13.94 1.88 6.23
CA GLU A 143 14.59 1.32 7.42
C GLU A 143 15.71 0.34 7.05
N LYS A 144 16.87 0.45 7.69
CA LYS A 144 17.91 -0.57 7.55
C LYS A 144 17.54 -1.82 8.34
N LYS A 145 17.47 -2.96 7.64
CA LYS A 145 17.20 -4.28 8.25
C LYS A 145 18.41 -5.22 8.28
N GLY A 146 19.55 -4.76 7.78
CA GLY A 146 20.76 -5.59 7.67
C GLY A 146 20.54 -6.76 6.71
N TRP A 147 19.77 -6.54 5.65
CA TRP A 147 19.48 -7.57 4.67
C TRP A 147 20.72 -8.00 3.93
N ARG A 148 21.66 -7.09 3.65
CA ARG A 148 22.88 -7.42 2.91
C ARG A 148 23.72 -8.46 3.63
N GLU A 149 23.83 -8.36 4.95
CA GLU A 149 24.54 -9.30 5.80
C GLU A 149 23.78 -10.62 5.99
N ARG A 150 22.44 -10.56 5.92
CA ARG A 150 21.55 -11.73 5.99
C ARG A 150 21.36 -12.40 4.63
N TYR A 151 21.63 -11.70 3.54
CA TYR A 151 21.48 -12.16 2.18
C TYR A 151 22.52 -13.24 1.95
N SER A 152 22.09 -14.48 2.19
CA SER A 152 22.87 -15.66 1.90
C SER A 152 22.51 -16.18 0.51
N ASP A 153 23.35 -17.07 0.02
CA ASP A 153 23.01 -17.95 -1.08
C ASP A 153 21.63 -18.59 -0.81
N GLY A 154 20.75 -18.54 -1.82
CA GLY A 154 19.41 -19.15 -1.79
C GLY A 154 18.22 -18.19 -1.61
N LEU A 155 18.40 -16.93 -1.21
CA LEU A 155 17.25 -16.00 -1.07
C LEU A 155 16.55 -15.77 -2.42
N VAL A 156 17.31 -15.43 -3.46
CA VAL A 156 16.75 -15.21 -4.81
C VAL A 156 16.21 -16.52 -5.39
N GLU A 157 16.82 -17.66 -5.07
CA GLU A 157 16.32 -18.97 -5.49
C GLU A 157 14.92 -19.23 -4.91
N ALA A 158 14.71 -18.99 -3.61
CA ALA A 158 13.39 -19.13 -2.98
C ALA A 158 12.33 -18.20 -3.61
N VAL A 159 12.71 -16.95 -3.93
CA VAL A 159 11.83 -16.00 -4.63
C VAL A 159 11.50 -16.46 -6.06
N VAL A 160 12.47 -16.98 -6.79
CA VAL A 160 12.27 -17.49 -8.14
C VAL A 160 11.42 -18.77 -8.12
N ASP A 161 11.62 -19.64 -7.14
CA ASP A 161 10.86 -20.88 -6.95
C ASP A 161 9.38 -20.58 -6.71
N VAL A 162 9.06 -19.63 -5.81
CA VAL A 162 7.66 -19.26 -5.58
C VAL A 162 7.02 -18.68 -6.85
N TRP A 163 7.72 -17.83 -7.61
CA TRP A 163 7.22 -17.33 -8.89
C TRP A 163 6.98 -18.45 -9.91
N ASN A 164 7.94 -19.37 -10.05
CA ASN A 164 7.83 -20.50 -10.98
C ASN A 164 6.66 -21.42 -10.64
N ASN A 165 6.34 -21.57 -9.36
CA ASN A 165 5.20 -22.37 -8.90
C ASN A 165 3.86 -21.70 -9.17
N VAL A 166 3.77 -20.36 -9.17
CA VAL A 166 2.48 -19.64 -9.32
C VAL A 166 2.20 -19.13 -10.73
N LYS A 167 3.23 -18.82 -11.53
CA LYS A 167 3.07 -18.14 -12.84
C LYS A 167 2.21 -18.90 -13.85
N GLY A 168 2.14 -20.23 -13.76
CA GLY A 168 1.29 -21.07 -14.61
C GLY A 168 -0.19 -21.06 -14.24
N HIS A 169 -0.54 -20.48 -13.09
CA HIS A 169 -1.91 -20.48 -12.54
C HIS A 169 -2.58 -19.10 -12.61
N ILE A 170 -1.84 -18.05 -13.00
CA ILE A 170 -2.32 -16.67 -13.10
C ILE A 170 -2.46 -16.26 -14.58
N PRO A 171 -3.41 -15.36 -14.92
CA PRO A 171 -3.68 -14.96 -16.30
C PRO A 171 -2.73 -13.86 -16.82
N PHE A 172 -1.66 -13.54 -16.09
CA PHE A 172 -0.70 -12.50 -16.42
C PHE A 172 0.74 -12.98 -16.14
N ASP A 173 1.70 -12.42 -16.86
CA ASP A 173 3.12 -12.76 -16.75
C ASP A 173 4.01 -11.55 -16.40
N THR A 174 3.37 -10.39 -16.21
CA THR A 174 4.00 -9.10 -15.95
C THR A 174 3.26 -8.42 -14.80
N CYS A 175 3.90 -8.35 -13.64
CA CYS A 175 3.32 -7.87 -12.39
C CYS A 175 4.44 -7.48 -11.41
N THR A 176 4.09 -6.83 -10.30
CA THR A 176 4.92 -6.95 -9.10
C THR A 176 4.26 -7.93 -8.14
N MET A 177 5.06 -8.56 -7.30
CA MET A 177 4.64 -9.57 -6.35
C MET A 177 5.29 -9.25 -5.00
N ASP A 178 4.48 -8.98 -3.99
CA ASP A 178 4.98 -8.84 -2.62
C ASP A 178 5.10 -10.24 -2.03
N VAL A 179 6.26 -10.56 -1.46
CA VAL A 179 6.57 -11.88 -0.90
C VAL A 179 7.05 -11.78 0.54
N LEU A 180 6.60 -12.73 1.37
CA LEU A 180 7.14 -12.96 2.69
C LEU A 180 8.28 -13.95 2.57
N VAL A 181 9.49 -13.55 2.95
CA VAL A 181 10.66 -14.44 3.00
C VAL A 181 11.03 -14.78 4.45
N THR A 182 11.24 -16.07 4.71
CA THR A 182 11.66 -16.56 6.03
C THR A 182 13.11 -17.05 5.93
N PRO A 183 14.02 -16.53 6.76
CA PRO A 183 15.42 -16.97 6.75
C PRO A 183 15.55 -18.42 7.23
N PRO A 184 16.66 -19.11 6.87
CA PRO A 184 16.99 -20.40 7.44
C PRO A 184 16.96 -20.37 8.98
N SER A 185 16.45 -21.44 9.57
CA SER A 185 16.31 -21.66 11.00
C SER A 185 16.87 -23.02 11.42
N GLN A 186 16.74 -23.38 12.69
CA GLN A 186 17.11 -24.73 13.15
C GLN A 186 16.29 -25.84 12.47
N ASP A 187 15.05 -25.51 12.07
CA ASP A 187 14.10 -26.46 11.48
C ASP A 187 14.15 -26.46 9.94
N SER A 188 14.72 -25.42 9.31
CA SER A 188 14.90 -25.32 7.87
C SER A 188 16.24 -24.73 7.51
N ILE A 189 17.06 -25.47 6.78
CA ILE A 189 18.37 -24.99 6.30
C ILE A 189 18.26 -24.07 5.08
N ARG A 190 17.05 -23.86 4.52
CA ARG A 190 16.82 -23.06 3.31
C ARG A 190 15.91 -21.88 3.60
N TRP A 191 16.05 -20.85 2.78
CA TRP A 191 15.06 -19.77 2.66
C TRP A 191 13.71 -20.36 2.24
N ASP A 192 12.64 -19.82 2.82
CA ASP A 192 11.26 -20.06 2.39
C ASP A 192 10.66 -18.75 1.89
N ALA A 193 9.79 -18.81 0.88
CA ALA A 193 9.12 -17.64 0.31
C ALA A 193 7.65 -17.94 0.04
N LYS A 194 6.77 -17.01 0.44
CA LYS A 194 5.32 -17.10 0.26
C LYS A 194 4.79 -15.85 -0.41
N VAL A 195 3.86 -16.00 -1.35
CA VAL A 195 3.19 -14.85 -1.96
C VAL A 195 2.30 -14.16 -0.94
N ILE A 196 2.42 -12.84 -0.85
CA ILE A 196 1.50 -11.97 -0.13
C ILE A 196 0.52 -11.40 -1.15
N GLU A 197 0.97 -10.59 -2.09
CA GLU A 197 0.07 -9.82 -2.97
C GLU A 197 0.64 -9.76 -4.39
N PHE A 198 -0.24 -9.66 -5.39
CA PHE A 198 0.15 -9.28 -6.75
C PHE A 198 -0.35 -7.87 -7.04
N ASN A 199 0.53 -7.03 -7.58
CA ASN A 199 0.19 -5.68 -8.00
C ASN A 199 0.58 -5.45 -9.47
N GLY A 200 0.20 -4.27 -9.96
CA GLY A 200 0.49 -3.86 -11.32
C GLY A 200 1.95 -3.51 -11.59
N PHE A 201 2.38 -3.70 -12.83
CA PHE A 201 3.73 -3.36 -13.27
C PHE A 201 3.75 -2.03 -14.02
N GLY A 202 4.40 -1.01 -13.45
CA GLY A 202 4.75 0.22 -14.15
C GLY A 202 4.30 1.52 -13.47
N PRO A 203 4.82 2.67 -13.93
CA PRO A 203 4.62 3.98 -13.29
C PRO A 203 3.21 4.57 -13.44
N HIS A 204 2.43 4.03 -14.37
CA HIS A 204 1.06 4.46 -14.63
C HIS A 204 0.03 3.74 -13.74
N LEU A 205 0.50 2.85 -12.87
CA LEU A 205 -0.30 2.08 -11.94
C LEU A 205 0.01 2.55 -10.52
N ASN A 206 -0.93 2.33 -9.59
CA ASN A 206 -0.80 2.72 -8.18
C ASN A 206 0.14 1.78 -7.38
N THR A 207 1.23 1.35 -8.00
CA THR A 207 2.19 0.42 -7.41
C THR A 207 3.52 1.12 -7.19
N GLY A 208 3.98 1.13 -5.93
CA GLY A 208 5.29 1.68 -5.58
C GLY A 208 6.42 0.83 -6.16
N SER A 209 7.51 1.48 -6.57
CA SER A 209 8.73 0.82 -7.05
C SER A 209 9.78 0.58 -5.95
N ASP A 210 9.48 0.95 -4.71
CA ASP A 210 10.37 0.86 -3.55
C ASP A 210 11.77 1.44 -3.82
N LEU A 211 12.83 0.63 -3.74
CA LEU A 211 14.21 1.05 -3.98
C LEU A 211 14.58 1.15 -5.47
N PHE A 212 13.63 0.91 -6.37
CA PHE A 212 13.78 1.16 -7.80
C PHE A 212 13.02 2.42 -8.20
N HIS A 213 13.41 2.97 -9.34
CA HIS A 213 12.70 4.05 -10.00
C HIS A 213 12.17 3.56 -11.35
N TRP A 214 10.84 3.57 -11.55
CA TRP A 214 10.18 3.05 -12.75
C TRP A 214 10.81 3.50 -14.08
N THR A 215 11.19 4.78 -14.19
CA THR A 215 11.81 5.34 -15.41
C THR A 215 13.31 5.04 -15.50
N THR A 216 14.10 5.42 -14.49
CA THR A 216 15.56 5.29 -14.50
C THR A 216 16.04 3.84 -14.52
N ASP A 217 15.31 2.94 -13.84
CA ASP A 217 15.64 1.52 -13.77
C ASP A 217 14.81 0.67 -14.73
N ALA A 218 14.16 1.28 -15.74
CA ALA A 218 13.27 0.55 -16.65
C ALA A 218 13.94 -0.65 -17.32
N SER A 219 15.22 -0.53 -17.72
CA SER A 219 15.99 -1.63 -18.33
C SER A 219 16.20 -2.80 -17.37
N ILE A 220 16.40 -2.51 -16.07
CA ILE A 220 16.50 -3.51 -15.02
C ILE A 220 15.15 -4.18 -14.80
N LEU A 221 14.11 -3.37 -14.56
CA LEU A 221 12.77 -3.86 -14.23
C LEU A 221 12.15 -4.68 -15.38
N GLN A 222 12.43 -4.31 -16.63
CA GLN A 222 11.96 -5.03 -17.83
C GLN A 222 12.90 -6.18 -18.23
N GLY A 223 13.97 -6.42 -17.48
CA GLY A 223 14.89 -7.52 -17.70
C GLY A 223 15.59 -7.46 -19.06
N GLU A 224 16.20 -6.33 -19.40
CA GLU A 224 17.13 -6.25 -20.54
C GLU A 224 18.38 -7.12 -20.32
N SER A 225 18.71 -7.42 -19.05
CA SER A 225 19.68 -8.44 -18.63
C SER A 225 18.98 -9.75 -18.24
N ASP A 226 19.75 -10.84 -18.25
CA ASP A 226 19.35 -12.14 -17.68
C ASP A 226 19.61 -12.22 -16.17
N GLU A 227 20.31 -11.23 -15.61
CA GLU A 227 20.58 -11.13 -14.18
C GLU A 227 19.38 -10.56 -13.40
N ILE A 228 19.20 -11.03 -12.16
CA ILE A 228 18.21 -10.48 -11.22
C ILE A 228 18.91 -9.42 -10.37
N THR A 229 18.43 -8.18 -10.44
CA THR A 229 18.97 -7.09 -9.60
C THR A 229 18.29 -7.06 -8.24
N VAL A 230 19.07 -7.06 -7.17
CA VAL A 230 18.55 -6.99 -5.79
C VAL A 230 18.97 -5.69 -5.13
N ARG A 231 18.03 -4.98 -4.50
CA ARG A 231 18.29 -3.74 -3.74
C ARG A 231 17.80 -3.84 -2.30
N PHE A 232 18.65 -3.40 -1.38
CA PHE A 232 18.39 -3.28 0.05
C PHE A 232 18.83 -1.90 0.53
N VAL A 233 18.27 -1.43 1.64
CA VAL A 233 18.74 -0.22 2.33
C VAL A 233 20.07 -0.55 3.02
N ASP A 234 21.11 0.24 2.73
CA ASP A 234 22.45 0.07 3.32
C ASP A 234 23.01 1.42 3.82
N ASP A 235 23.88 1.38 4.83
CA ASP A 235 24.53 2.56 5.42
C ASP A 235 25.89 2.77 4.74
N TRP A 236 25.89 3.16 3.47
CA TRP A 236 27.17 3.52 2.82
C TRP A 236 27.79 4.79 3.43
N GLU A 237 26.96 5.68 4.00
CA GLU A 237 27.43 6.97 4.55
C GLU A 237 28.06 6.85 5.94
N ASN A 238 27.79 5.77 6.70
CA ASN A 238 28.43 5.54 8.00
C ASN A 238 29.70 4.70 7.92
N SER A 239 30.11 4.25 6.73
CA SER A 239 31.50 3.84 6.53
C SER A 239 32.35 5.11 6.37
N GLU A 240 32.35 5.97 7.40
CA GLU A 240 33.42 6.92 7.57
C GLU A 240 34.70 6.11 7.65
N SER A 241 35.50 6.29 6.60
CA SER A 241 36.93 6.10 6.55
C SER A 241 37.57 5.84 7.91
N ASP A 242 38.28 4.71 8.00
CA ASP A 242 39.52 4.58 8.78
C ASP A 242 40.56 5.61 8.27
N THR A 243 40.20 6.89 8.25
CA THR A 243 41.16 7.99 8.20
C THR A 243 41.80 8.01 9.57
N ASP A 244 43.01 7.45 9.59
CA ASP A 244 44.06 7.67 10.58
C ASP A 244 43.82 8.95 11.37
N THR A 245 43.76 8.76 12.69
CA THR A 245 43.59 9.79 13.70
C THR A 245 44.80 10.74 13.67
N LEU A 246 44.75 11.75 12.80
CA LEU A 246 45.53 12.98 12.98
C LEU A 246 44.71 13.90 13.88
N ALA A 247 45.19 14.05 15.11
CA ALA A 247 44.68 14.96 16.11
C ALA A 247 44.49 16.38 15.53
N VAL A 248 43.24 16.81 15.45
CA VAL A 248 42.86 18.21 15.23
C VAL A 248 41.98 18.64 16.40
N GLY A 249 42.32 19.82 16.91
CA GLY A 249 41.96 20.29 18.24
C GLY A 249 40.49 20.66 18.42
N ASP A 250 40.11 20.54 19.69
CA ASP A 250 39.09 21.25 20.45
C ASP A 250 38.32 22.34 19.66
N LEU A 251 37.14 21.96 19.15
CA LEU A 251 36.13 22.89 18.65
C LEU A 251 34.95 22.86 19.60
N THR A 252 34.83 23.96 20.34
CA THR A 252 33.74 24.30 21.25
C THR A 252 32.38 24.32 20.54
N LEU A 253 31.40 23.58 21.08
CA LEU A 253 29.99 23.66 20.70
C LEU A 253 29.45 25.08 20.90
N SER A 254 28.96 25.70 19.83
CA SER A 254 28.13 26.91 19.89
C SER A 254 26.66 26.57 19.68
N ASP A 255 25.85 26.97 20.66
CA ASP A 255 24.44 27.35 20.64
C ASP A 255 23.47 26.59 19.71
N THR A 256 22.64 25.77 20.37
CA THR A 256 21.32 25.31 19.93
C THR A 256 20.49 26.48 19.40
N THR A 257 20.37 26.56 18.09
CA THR A 257 19.43 27.44 17.41
C THR A 257 18.04 26.84 17.57
N THR A 258 17.13 27.60 18.16
CA THR A 258 15.69 27.28 18.18
C THR A 258 15.18 27.19 16.76
N VAL A 259 14.80 25.98 16.32
CA VAL A 259 14.11 25.76 15.05
C VAL A 259 12.73 26.38 15.19
N GLU A 260 12.50 27.51 14.53
CA GLU A 260 11.17 28.09 14.41
C GLU A 260 10.28 27.11 13.63
N ASP A 261 9.05 26.88 14.13
CA ASP A 261 7.97 26.13 13.51
C ASP A 261 7.54 26.79 12.18
N SER A 262 8.39 26.67 11.17
CA SER A 262 8.01 26.96 9.79
C SER A 262 7.06 25.87 9.29
N GLU A 263 6.02 26.27 8.55
CA GLU A 263 5.08 25.34 7.95
C GLU A 263 5.85 24.24 7.18
N PRO A 264 5.46 22.95 7.32
CA PRO A 264 6.13 21.87 6.62
C PRO A 264 6.19 22.12 5.11
N ASP A 265 7.35 21.88 4.50
CA ASP A 265 7.65 22.12 3.08
C ASP A 265 6.57 21.60 2.10
N TRP A 266 5.86 20.52 2.46
CA TRP A 266 4.80 19.95 1.65
C TRP A 266 3.52 20.81 1.57
N MET A 267 3.20 21.62 2.59
CA MET A 267 2.05 22.54 2.58
C MET A 267 2.29 23.70 1.62
N MET A 268 3.53 24.20 1.54
CA MET A 268 3.96 25.20 0.56
C MET A 268 3.87 24.65 -0.86
N LEU A 269 4.33 23.41 -1.07
CA LEU A 269 4.23 22.72 -2.36
C LEU A 269 2.78 22.50 -2.81
N GLU A 270 1.90 22.08 -1.89
CA GLU A 270 0.47 21.91 -2.19
C GLU A 270 -0.17 23.23 -2.61
N LYS A 271 0.14 24.33 -1.90
CA LYS A 271 -0.35 25.66 -2.24
C LYS A 271 0.16 26.14 -3.59
N GLU A 272 1.43 25.93 -3.92
CA GLU A 272 1.99 26.23 -5.24
C GLU A 272 1.31 25.43 -6.36
N ILE A 273 1.00 24.15 -6.12
CA ILE A 273 0.25 23.32 -7.06
C ILE A 273 -1.16 23.87 -7.24
N GLN A 274 -1.86 24.16 -6.14
CA GLN A 274 -3.20 24.73 -6.20
C GLN A 274 -3.21 26.07 -6.96
N GLU A 275 -2.30 26.98 -6.67
CA GLU A 275 -2.18 28.28 -7.38
C GLU A 275 -1.82 28.10 -8.85
N LYS A 276 -0.93 27.18 -9.20
CA LYS A 276 -0.52 26.89 -10.58
C LYS A 276 -1.65 26.32 -11.44
N TYR A 277 -2.58 25.60 -10.82
CA TYR A 277 -3.67 24.89 -11.49
C TYR A 277 -5.07 25.46 -11.20
N ALA A 278 -5.22 26.53 -10.43
CA ALA A 278 -6.47 27.23 -10.13
C ALA A 278 -7.01 28.11 -11.27
N ASP A 279 -6.45 28.01 -12.48
CA ASP A 279 -6.88 28.79 -13.63
C ASP A 279 -8.05 28.12 -14.35
N ASP A 280 -9.26 28.68 -14.19
CA ASP A 280 -10.51 28.22 -14.81
C ASP A 280 -10.42 28.11 -16.34
N GLY A 281 -9.51 28.85 -16.98
CA GLY A 281 -9.27 28.77 -18.43
C GLY A 281 -8.59 27.49 -18.90
N LYS A 282 -8.00 26.70 -17.98
CA LYS A 282 -7.34 25.42 -18.30
C LYS A 282 -8.27 24.21 -18.21
N ASN A 283 -9.56 24.41 -17.92
CA ASN A 283 -10.51 23.30 -17.84
C ASN A 283 -10.72 22.61 -19.19
N GLU A 284 -10.78 23.34 -20.31
CA GLU A 284 -10.88 22.73 -21.64
C GLU A 284 -9.60 21.99 -22.03
N ALA A 285 -8.42 22.58 -21.78
CA ALA A 285 -7.15 21.91 -22.03
C ALA A 285 -6.96 20.68 -21.12
N ARG A 286 -7.46 20.71 -19.88
CA ARG A 286 -7.50 19.57 -18.94
C ARG A 286 -8.47 18.50 -19.43
N LEU A 287 -9.64 18.87 -19.92
CA LEU A 287 -10.61 17.92 -20.50
C LEU A 287 -10.07 17.27 -21.77
N GLU A 288 -9.43 18.04 -22.66
CA GLU A 288 -8.72 17.51 -23.82
C GLU A 288 -7.58 16.58 -23.40
N LEU A 289 -6.78 16.95 -22.40
CA LEU A 289 -5.68 16.12 -21.91
C LEU A 289 -6.21 14.83 -21.25
N LEU A 290 -7.32 14.90 -20.51
CA LEU A 290 -7.99 13.75 -19.92
C LEU A 290 -8.61 12.84 -20.99
N GLU A 291 -9.18 13.39 -22.07
CA GLU A 291 -9.64 12.62 -23.22
C GLU A 291 -8.50 11.96 -23.99
N LYS A 292 -7.40 12.69 -24.20
CA LYS A 292 -6.20 12.19 -24.91
C LYS A 292 -5.43 11.17 -24.08
N ASN A 293 -5.50 11.29 -22.75
CA ASN A 293 -4.92 10.37 -21.78
C ASN A 293 -5.95 9.39 -21.20
N LYS A 294 -7.09 9.17 -21.87
CA LYS A 294 -7.88 7.94 -21.70
C LYS A 294 -7.01 6.77 -22.17
N LEU A 295 -6.09 6.37 -21.30
CA LEU A 295 -5.28 5.20 -21.49
C LEU A 295 -6.24 4.01 -21.63
N PRO A 296 -5.98 3.09 -22.57
CA PRO A 296 -6.68 1.82 -22.60
C PRO A 296 -6.21 1.03 -21.37
N LEU A 297 -6.81 1.29 -20.21
CA LEU A 297 -6.57 0.54 -18.99
C LEU A 297 -7.28 -0.81 -19.08
N GLY A 298 -6.85 -1.64 -20.03
CA GLY A 298 -7.22 -3.03 -20.18
C GLY A 298 -6.30 -3.92 -19.34
N GLY A 299 -6.32 -3.73 -18.02
CA GLY A 299 -5.58 -4.56 -17.08
C GLY A 299 -6.54 -5.20 -16.10
N ARG A 300 -6.73 -6.52 -16.21
CA ARG A 300 -7.41 -7.31 -15.17
C ARG A 300 -6.47 -7.41 -13.97
N TRP A 301 -6.95 -7.04 -12.79
CA TRP A 301 -6.20 -7.24 -11.55
C TRP A 301 -6.98 -8.18 -10.65
N CYS A 302 -6.38 -9.34 -10.38
CA CYS A 302 -6.86 -10.29 -9.40
C CYS A 302 -5.84 -10.31 -8.27
N SER A 303 -6.26 -10.08 -7.03
CA SER A 303 -5.52 -10.66 -5.91
C SER A 303 -5.63 -12.17 -6.01
N ALA A 304 -4.51 -12.86 -6.14
CA ALA A 304 -4.50 -14.31 -6.06
C ALA A 304 -4.52 -14.73 -4.59
N TYR A 305 -5.65 -15.29 -4.16
CA TYR A 305 -5.74 -16.24 -3.06
C TYR A 305 -6.78 -17.30 -3.42
#